data_AF-A0A1Y1RGS0-F1
#
_entry.id   AF-A0A1Y1RGS0-F1
#
_cell.length_a   1.000
_cell.length_b   1.000
_cell.length_c   1.000
_cell.angle_alpha   90.00
_cell.angle_beta   90.00
_cell.angle_gamma   90.00
#
_symmetry.space_group_name_H-M   'P 1'
#
loop_
_entity.id
_entity.type
_entity.pdbx_description
1 polymer ?
#
loop_
_entity_poly.entity_id
_entity_poly.type
_entity_poly.pdbx_seq_one_letter_code
_entity_poly.pdbx_strand_id
1 'polypeptide(L)' 'MIFVDENFCDLCGACVAVCPADTIQLRQYQLLIKSTCVDCQICVRICPIGCLEQREASE' A
#
# COMPACT_ATOMS: atom_id res chain seq x y z
N MET A 1 6.60 -4.35 -6.17
CA MET A 1 5.81 -4.72 -4.96
C MET A 1 5.78 -3.51 -4.01
N ILE A 2 4.76 -3.42 -3.14
CA ILE A 2 4.60 -2.27 -2.22
C ILE A 2 4.90 -2.72 -0.78
N PHE A 3 5.67 -1.91 -0.07
CA PHE A 3 5.95 -2.04 1.36
C PHE A 3 5.23 -0.93 2.14
N VAL A 4 4.74 -1.25 3.33
CA VAL A 4 4.08 -0.31 4.24
C VAL A 4 4.90 -0.24 5.51
N ASP A 5 5.27 0.96 5.95
CA ASP A 5 5.77 1.15 7.31
C ASP A 5 4.58 1.25 8.28
N GLU A 6 4.32 0.16 8.98
CA GLU A 6 3.21 0.03 9.94
C GLU A 6 3.36 0.95 11.16
N ASN A 7 4.56 1.45 11.46
CA ASN A 7 4.76 2.37 12.58
C ASN A 7 4.21 3.78 12.28
N PHE A 8 4.12 4.14 11.00
CA PHE A 8 3.60 5.42 10.56
C PHE A 8 2.19 5.31 9.97
N CYS A 9 1.81 4.15 9.44
CA CYS A 9 0.49 3.97 8.84
C CYS A 9 -0.64 4.20 9.86
N ASP A 10 -1.50 5.18 9.60
CA ASP A 10 -2.67 5.53 10.42
C ASP A 10 -3.93 4.73 10.04
N LEU A 11 -3.80 3.77 9.12
CA LEU A 11 -4.89 2.95 8.58
C LEU A 11 -6.05 3.77 7.96
N CYS A 12 -5.78 4.98 7.43
CA CYS A 12 -6.80 5.84 6.82
C CYS A 12 -7.53 5.22 5.61
N GLY A 13 -6.97 4.19 4.98
CA GLY A 13 -7.61 3.46 3.87
C GLY A 13 -7.54 4.15 2.50
N ALA A 14 -6.85 5.30 2.37
CA ALA A 14 -6.71 6.00 1.09
C ALA A 14 -6.09 5.12 -0.02
N CYS A 15 -5.08 4.33 0.34
CA CYS A 15 -4.40 3.41 -0.57
C CYS A 15 -5.31 2.27 -1.07
N VAL A 16 -6.25 1.81 -0.24
CA VAL A 16 -7.25 0.79 -0.61
C VAL A 16 -8.23 1.34 -1.64
N ALA A 17 -8.73 2.56 -1.41
CA ALA A 17 -9.73 3.18 -2.28
C ALA A 17 -9.25 3.44 -3.71
N VAL A 18 -7.93 3.66 -3.90
CA VAL A 18 -7.36 4.01 -5.21
C VAL A 18 -6.67 2.85 -5.92
N CYS A 19 -6.54 1.68 -5.29
CA CYS A 19 -5.77 0.58 -5.86
C CYS A 19 -6.52 -0.07 -7.04
N PRO A 20 -6.07 0.08 -8.29
CA PRO A 20 -6.81 -0.45 -9.45
C PRO A 20 -6.75 -1.98 -9.54
N ALA A 21 -5.75 -2.60 -8.90
CA ALA A 21 -5.52 -4.04 -8.90
C ALA A 21 -6.11 -4.75 -7.66
N ASP A 22 -6.83 -4.03 -6.79
CA ASP A 22 -7.37 -4.52 -5.50
C ASP A 22 -6.32 -5.30 -4.68
N THR A 23 -5.09 -4.81 -4.71
CA THR A 23 -3.93 -5.47 -4.08
C THR A 23 -3.88 -5.18 -2.57
N ILE A 24 -4.40 -4.03 -2.14
CA ILE A 24 -4.30 -3.53 -0.77
C ILE A 24 -5.66 -3.72 -0.10
N GLN A 25 -5.71 -4.40 1.04
CA GLN A 25 -6.92 -4.57 1.84
C GLN A 25 -6.71 -4.07 3.26
N LEU A 26 -7.65 -3.27 3.77
CA LEU A 26 -7.66 -2.87 5.17
C LEU A 26 -8.46 -3.89 5.99
N ARG A 27 -7.80 -4.51 6.96
CA ARG A 27 -8.39 -5.32 8.03
C ARG A 27 -8.22 -4.57 9.35
N GLN A 28 -9.03 -4.91 10.35
CA GLN A 28 -9.23 -4.14 11.60
C GLN A 28 -8.01 -3.35 12.11
N TYR A 29 -6.81 -3.94 12.12
CA TYR A 29 -5.59 -3.29 12.61
C TYR A 29 -4.38 -3.39 11.66
N GLN A 30 -4.57 -3.76 10.39
CA GLN A 30 -3.44 -3.94 9.46
C GLN A 30 -3.85 -3.83 7.99
N LEU A 31 -2.87 -3.48 7.15
CA LEU A 31 -2.99 -3.56 5.69
C LEU A 31 -2.46 -4.91 5.20
N LEU A 32 -3.23 -5.59 4.38
CA LEU A 32 -2.82 -6.82 3.70
C LEU A 32 -2.49 -6.51 2.24
N ILE A 33 -1.25 -6.79 1.83
CA ILE A 33 -0.74 -6.56 0.48
C ILE A 33 -0.66 -7.89 -0.27
N LYS A 34 -1.44 -8.04 -1.34
CA LYS A 34 -1.38 -9.19 -2.24
C LYS A 34 -0.18 -9.08 -3.19
N SER A 35 0.21 -10.19 -3.81
CA SER A 35 1.27 -10.21 -4.84
C SER A 35 0.81 -9.74 -6.24
N THR A 36 -0.46 -9.34 -6.40
CA THR A 36 -1.06 -8.91 -7.67
C THR A 36 -0.77 -7.44 -8.01
N CYS A 37 0.17 -6.80 -7.32
CA CYS A 37 0.52 -5.41 -7.57
C CYS A 37 1.06 -5.24 -8.99
N VAL A 38 0.51 -4.29 -9.73
CA VAL A 38 0.95 -3.94 -11.10
C VAL A 38 1.91 -2.74 -11.12
N ASP A 39 2.48 -2.38 -9.97
CA ASP A 39 3.50 -1.33 -9.85
C ASP A 39 3.09 0.05 -10.43
N CYS A 40 1.79 0.39 -10.34
CA CYS A 40 1.23 1.65 -10.85
C CYS A 40 1.55 2.90 -9.99
N GLN A 41 2.11 2.73 -8.78
CA GLN A 41 2.50 3.78 -7.82
C GLN A 41 1.40 4.71 -7.29
N ILE A 42 0.13 4.50 -7.63
CA ILE A 42 -0.96 5.40 -7.21
C ILE A 42 -1.08 5.46 -5.67
N CYS A 43 -0.96 4.31 -4.99
CA CYS A 43 -1.03 4.22 -3.54
C CYS A 43 0.08 5.02 -2.83
N VAL A 44 1.31 4.99 -3.36
CA VAL A 44 2.46 5.74 -2.84
C VAL A 44 2.20 7.24 -2.95
N ARG A 45 1.72 7.70 -4.11
CA ARG A 45 1.47 9.13 -4.36
C ARG A 45 0.31 9.71 -3.56
N ILE A 46 -0.73 8.93 -3.30
CA ILE A 46 -1.91 9.41 -2.57
C ILE A 46 -1.73 9.34 -1.05
N CYS A 47 -0.77 8.58 -0.55
CA CYS A 47 -0.61 8.37 0.88
C CYS A 47 -0.32 9.70 1.58
N PRO A 48 -1.23 10.20 2.44
CA PRO A 48 -1.01 11.48 3.11
C PRO A 48 0.12 11.40 4.15
N ILE A 49 0.38 10.20 4.67
CA ILE A 49 1.44 9.96 5.66
C ILE A 49 2.81 9.73 4.99
N GLY A 50 2.82 9.30 3.72
CA GLY A 50 4.05 8.89 3.04
C GLY A 50 4.67 7.58 3.57
N CYS A 51 3.85 6.68 4.13
CA CYS A 51 4.31 5.40 4.71
C CYS A 51 4.43 4.23 3.71
N LEU A 52 4.22 4.48 2.41
CA LEU A 52 4.19 3.48 1.35
C LEU A 52 5.39 3.64 0.43
N GLU A 53 6.14 2.55 0.18
CA GLU A 53 7.29 2.52 -0.72
C GLU A 53 7.13 1.43 -1.78
N GLN A 54 7.64 1.69 -2.99
CA GLN A 54 7.79 0.64 -4.01
C GLN A 54 9.18 0.01 -3.87
N ARG A 55 9.22 -1.31 -3.76
CA ARG A 55 10.46 -2.10 -3.83
C ARG A 55 10.37 -3.11 -4.96
N GLU A 56 11.49 -3.29 -5.66
CA GLU A 56 11.64 -4.37 -6.64
C GLU A 56 11.83 -5.69 -5.88
N ALA A 57 11.28 -6.80 -6.41
CA ALA A 57 11.36 -8.12 -5.77
C ALA A 57 12.76 -8.78 -5.92
N SER A 58 13.81 -7.98 -5.98
CA SER A 58 15.19 -8.40 -6.23
C SER A 58 16.14 -7.83 -5.18
N GLU A 59 15.93 -8.23 -3.92
CA GLU A 59 16.96 -8.35 -2.88
C GLU A 59 16.70 -9.63 -2.07
#